data_AF-A0A833XEB5-F1
#
_entry.id   AF-A0A833XEB5-F1
#
_cell.length_a   1.000
_cell.length_b   1.000
_cell.length_c   1.000
_cell.angle_alpha   90.00
_cell.angle_beta   90.00
_cell.angle_gamma   90.00
#
_symmetry.space_group_name_H-M   'P 1'
#
loop_
_entity.id
_entity.type
_entity.pdbx_description
1 polymer ?
#
loop_
_entity_poly.entity_id
_entity_poly.type
_entity_poly.pdbx_seq_one_letter_code
_entity_poly.pdbx_strand_id
1 'polypeptide(L)'
;MDKSWMTEPNRLRSPAYAASVNNFLEMAQNHARGSHRIRCPCRICSNNLFLPLLTVESHLFINGIDLNYTEWIFYGEEETRNFDVDDEEVAVSDEDEFIDDMDNMLDDILAGTNVDVPQSSTPLPSRDSFPEALPVSSFDWLLEDARCPLFGGCTKFSKLSFIVKLLHIKILGGWSIKSFDMLLNLLKSAFPDAELPLSYEDARSLERGLGFKYNKIHACPNDCILYWKEYSELNSCPICKASRWMSTTNGTQVIPHKVLRHFPLKPRLQRLFLSTKIAAEMRWHKEKQVTDDNFLRHPADSKSWKAFDEAHSWFANDPRNVRLGLASDGFNPFNNMVKPYSIWPVILVPYNLPPWLCMKDQFFMTSLIIPGPKSPGNDIDVYLQPLLDELLELWEHG
;
A
#
# COMPACT_ATOMS: atom_id res chain seq x y z
N MET A 1 -9.07 -7.76 -39.33
CA MET A 1 -8.01 -7.83 -40.37
C MET A 1 -7.26 -9.16 -40.21
N ASP A 2 -6.62 -9.71 -41.25
CA ASP A 2 -5.72 -10.88 -41.06
C ASP A 2 -4.52 -10.45 -40.20
N LYS A 3 -4.20 -11.24 -39.17
CA LYS A 3 -3.12 -10.99 -38.19
C LYS A 3 -1.93 -11.93 -38.37
N SER A 4 -1.98 -12.84 -39.35
CA SER A 4 -0.91 -13.81 -39.62
C SER A 4 0.45 -13.12 -39.87
N TRP A 5 0.43 -11.95 -40.51
CA TRP A 5 1.62 -11.14 -40.81
C TRP A 5 2.41 -10.69 -39.57
N MET A 6 1.79 -10.66 -38.38
CA MET A 6 2.49 -10.31 -37.14
C MET A 6 3.68 -11.25 -36.86
N THR A 7 3.56 -12.50 -37.30
CA THR A 7 4.57 -13.56 -37.11
C THR A 7 5.55 -13.72 -38.28
N GLU A 8 5.45 -12.90 -39.34
CA GLU A 8 6.30 -13.02 -40.53
C GLU A 8 7.77 -12.70 -40.22
N PRO A 9 8.69 -13.67 -40.38
CA PRO A 9 10.11 -13.46 -40.09
C PRO A 9 10.80 -12.52 -41.08
N ASN A 10 10.37 -12.48 -42.35
CA ASN A 10 11.06 -11.73 -43.40
C ASN A 10 10.43 -10.36 -43.69
N ARG A 11 10.41 -9.50 -42.67
CA ARG A 11 9.73 -8.19 -42.71
C ARG A 11 10.28 -7.20 -43.74
N LEU A 12 11.60 -7.20 -43.97
CA LEU A 12 12.27 -6.21 -44.83
C LEU A 12 12.21 -6.56 -46.33
N ARG A 13 11.90 -7.80 -46.68
CA ARG A 13 11.89 -8.26 -48.09
C ARG A 13 10.57 -8.87 -48.54
N SER A 14 9.63 -9.12 -47.63
CA SER A 14 8.32 -9.67 -47.96
C SER A 14 7.36 -8.59 -48.47
N PRO A 15 6.92 -8.66 -49.74
CA PRO A 15 5.90 -7.73 -50.26
C PRO A 15 4.55 -7.91 -49.54
N ALA A 16 4.24 -9.13 -49.09
CA ALA A 16 3.02 -9.44 -48.35
C ALA A 16 3.01 -8.79 -46.96
N TYR A 17 4.18 -8.75 -46.30
CA TYR A 17 4.34 -8.04 -45.02
C TYR A 17 4.11 -6.54 -45.21
N ALA A 18 4.74 -5.94 -46.23
CA ALA A 18 4.59 -4.52 -46.53
C ALA A 18 3.13 -4.14 -46.83
N ALA A 19 2.42 -4.95 -47.63
CA ALA A 19 1.00 -4.74 -47.90
C ALA A 19 0.15 -4.82 -46.62
N SER A 20 0.43 -5.77 -45.74
CA SER A 20 -0.31 -5.95 -44.48
C SER A 20 -0.06 -4.81 -43.49
N VAL A 21 1.18 -4.33 -43.39
CA VAL A 21 1.54 -3.14 -42.58
C VAL A 21 0.83 -1.89 -43.11
N ASN A 22 0.77 -1.69 -44.43
CA ASN A 22 0.06 -0.56 -45.02
C ASN A 22 -1.45 -0.61 -44.73
N ASN A 23 -2.07 -1.78 -44.87
CA ASN A 23 -3.48 -1.96 -44.52
C ASN A 23 -3.73 -1.64 -43.03
N PHE A 24 -2.86 -2.11 -42.14
CA PHE A 24 -2.91 -1.81 -40.71
C PHE A 24 -2.81 -0.29 -40.43
N LEU A 25 -1.87 0.39 -41.09
CA LEU A 25 -1.67 1.83 -40.91
C LEU A 25 -2.84 2.66 -41.46
N GLU A 26 -3.46 2.24 -42.56
CA GLU A 26 -4.65 2.87 -43.11
C GLU A 26 -5.86 2.73 -42.15
N MET A 27 -6.05 1.54 -41.59
CA MET A 27 -7.06 1.30 -40.55
C MET A 27 -6.80 2.17 -39.31
N ALA A 28 -5.55 2.21 -38.83
CA ALA A 28 -5.13 3.02 -37.69
C ALA A 28 -5.35 4.52 -37.94
N GLN A 29 -5.09 5.00 -39.15
CA GLN A 29 -5.29 6.39 -39.54
C GLN A 29 -6.78 6.76 -39.59
N ASN A 30 -7.63 5.87 -40.13
CA ASN A 30 -9.08 6.08 -40.17
C ASN A 30 -9.70 6.12 -38.75
N HIS A 31 -9.11 5.41 -37.79
CA HIS A 31 -9.54 5.44 -36.39
C HIS A 31 -9.03 6.68 -35.62
N ALA A 32 -7.89 7.25 -36.05
CA ALA A 32 -7.32 8.44 -35.42
C ALA A 32 -8.08 9.71 -35.84
N ARG A 33 -9.11 10.11 -35.06
CA ARG A 33 -10.01 11.27 -35.25
C ARG A 33 -9.27 12.63 -35.48
N GLY A 34 -8.67 12.83 -36.65
CA GLY A 34 -7.97 14.06 -37.03
C GLY A 34 -6.53 14.22 -36.50
N SER A 35 -5.99 13.23 -35.80
CA SER A 35 -4.60 13.25 -35.31
C SER A 35 -3.64 12.71 -36.37
N HIS A 36 -2.55 13.42 -36.64
CA HIS A 36 -1.48 12.97 -37.54
C HIS A 36 -0.48 12.00 -36.86
N ARG A 37 -0.76 11.61 -35.61
CA ARG A 37 0.05 10.69 -34.81
C ARG A 37 -0.82 9.57 -34.25
N ILE A 38 -0.30 8.35 -34.32
CA ILE A 38 -0.93 7.14 -33.78
C ILE A 38 -0.02 6.50 -32.73
N ARG A 39 -0.58 5.65 -31.86
CA ARG A 39 0.23 4.82 -30.98
C ARG A 39 1.13 3.91 -31.84
N CYS A 40 2.32 3.57 -31.34
CA CYS A 40 3.25 2.70 -32.06
C CYS A 40 3.21 1.28 -31.45
N PRO A 41 2.66 0.27 -32.16
CA PRO A 41 2.50 -1.09 -31.62
C PRO A 41 3.76 -1.95 -31.78
N CYS A 42 4.90 -1.37 -32.15
CA CYS A 42 6.13 -2.14 -32.31
C CYS A 42 6.64 -2.69 -30.96
N ARG A 43 7.40 -3.78 -30.98
CA ARG A 43 7.94 -4.46 -29.78
C ARG A 43 8.77 -3.60 -28.81
N ILE A 44 9.25 -2.43 -29.27
CA ILE A 44 10.02 -1.50 -28.43
C ILE A 44 9.09 -0.46 -27.81
N CYS A 45 8.11 0.03 -28.57
CA CYS A 45 7.22 1.10 -28.12
C CYS A 45 6.00 0.55 -27.35
N SER A 46 5.55 -0.67 -27.66
CA SER A 46 4.41 -1.36 -27.04
C SER A 46 3.21 -0.45 -26.77
N ASN A 47 2.78 0.30 -27.80
CA ASN A 47 1.67 1.27 -27.77
C ASN A 47 1.84 2.47 -26.81
N ASN A 48 3.02 2.69 -26.21
CA ASN A 48 3.29 3.79 -25.27
C ASN A 48 3.67 5.12 -25.92
N LEU A 49 4.09 5.10 -27.20
CA LEU A 49 4.53 6.32 -27.91
C LEU A 49 3.56 6.71 -29.02
N PHE A 50 3.19 8.00 -29.08
CA PHE A 50 2.45 8.59 -30.20
C PHE A 50 3.43 9.13 -31.24
N LEU A 51 3.49 8.48 -32.41
CA LEU A 51 4.44 8.78 -33.46
C LEU A 51 3.72 9.07 -34.79
N PRO A 52 4.33 9.86 -35.70
CA PRO A 52 3.84 10.01 -37.07
C PRO A 52 3.77 8.65 -37.79
N LEU A 53 2.82 8.50 -38.72
CA LEU A 53 2.60 7.25 -39.48
C LEU A 53 3.88 6.70 -40.11
N LEU A 54 4.67 7.54 -40.78
CA LEU A 54 5.95 7.17 -41.40
C LEU A 54 6.96 6.59 -40.38
N THR A 55 6.94 7.10 -39.15
CA THR A 55 7.81 6.61 -38.08
C THR A 55 7.31 5.27 -37.54
N VAL A 56 5.99 5.11 -37.40
CA VAL A 56 5.38 3.83 -36.98
C VAL A 56 5.63 2.74 -38.03
N GLU A 57 5.47 3.06 -39.32
CA GLU A 57 5.81 2.19 -40.42
C GLU A 57 7.26 1.71 -40.31
N SER A 58 8.22 2.64 -40.20
CA SER A 58 9.64 2.32 -40.03
C SER A 58 9.89 1.42 -38.82
N HIS A 59 9.22 1.68 -37.70
CA HIS A 59 9.31 0.85 -36.50
C HIS A 59 8.71 -0.55 -36.71
N LEU A 60 7.63 -0.70 -37.47
CA LEU A 60 7.06 -2.01 -37.79
C LEU A 60 8.00 -2.83 -38.69
N PHE A 61 8.69 -2.21 -39.63
CA PHE A 61 9.69 -2.93 -40.44
C PHE A 61 10.94 -3.32 -39.63
N ILE A 62 11.52 -2.39 -38.86
CA ILE A 62 12.77 -2.61 -38.12
C ILE A 62 12.53 -3.48 -36.88
N ASN A 63 11.55 -3.08 -36.06
CA ASN A 63 11.27 -3.70 -34.78
C ASN A 63 10.19 -4.77 -34.90
N GLY A 64 9.23 -4.66 -35.82
CA GLY A 64 8.10 -5.57 -35.83
C GLY A 64 7.11 -5.24 -34.73
N ILE A 65 5.88 -5.71 -34.94
CA ILE A 65 4.78 -5.55 -34.02
C ILE A 65 4.97 -6.41 -32.76
N ASP A 66 4.44 -5.93 -31.63
CA ASP A 66 4.39 -6.69 -30.39
C ASP A 66 3.45 -7.89 -30.54
N LEU A 67 3.98 -9.11 -30.39
CA LEU A 67 3.22 -10.34 -30.56
C LEU A 67 2.20 -10.57 -29.43
N ASN A 68 2.37 -9.91 -28.29
CA ASN A 68 1.40 -9.95 -27.19
C ASN A 68 0.21 -9.01 -27.45
N TYR A 69 0.31 -8.11 -28.44
CA TYR A 69 -0.74 -7.18 -28.79
C TYR A 69 -1.65 -7.78 -29.88
N THR A 70 -2.40 -8.82 -29.49
CA THR A 70 -3.27 -9.57 -30.39
C THR A 70 -4.63 -8.93 -30.59
N GLU A 71 -5.10 -8.09 -29.65
CA GLU A 71 -6.35 -7.32 -29.78
C GLU A 71 -6.02 -5.85 -30.03
N TRP A 72 -6.36 -5.34 -31.21
CA TRP A 72 -5.99 -4.00 -31.65
C TRP A 72 -6.95 -2.93 -31.14
N ILE A 73 -7.23 -2.94 -29.83
CA ILE A 73 -8.18 -2.07 -29.13
C ILE A 73 -7.92 -0.56 -29.35
N PHE A 74 -6.67 -0.16 -29.60
CA PHE A 74 -6.30 1.24 -29.86
C PHE A 74 -6.54 1.67 -31.31
N TYR A 75 -6.89 0.72 -32.18
CA TYR A 75 -7.12 0.92 -33.60
C TYR A 75 -8.50 0.44 -34.05
N GLY A 76 -9.43 0.30 -33.09
CA GLY A 76 -10.86 0.06 -33.35
C GLY A 76 -11.30 -1.40 -33.42
N GLU A 77 -10.49 -2.36 -32.97
CA GLU A 77 -10.99 -3.72 -32.73
C GLU A 77 -11.74 -3.79 -31.39
N GLU A 78 -12.94 -4.38 -31.41
CA GLU A 78 -13.77 -4.60 -30.21
C GLU A 78 -13.14 -5.67 -29.32
N GLU A 79 -13.18 -5.44 -28.00
CA GLU A 79 -12.62 -6.33 -26.98
C GLU A 79 -13.48 -7.60 -26.91
N THR A 80 -12.93 -8.76 -27.30
CA THR A 80 -13.63 -10.05 -27.21
C THR A 80 -13.61 -10.57 -25.77
N ARG A 81 -14.50 -10.01 -24.95
CA ARG A 81 -14.78 -10.50 -23.60
C ARG A 81 -15.56 -11.82 -23.67
N ASN A 82 -14.87 -12.95 -23.65
CA ASN A 82 -15.47 -14.22 -23.27
C ASN A 82 -15.59 -14.27 -21.74
N PHE A 83 -16.67 -13.71 -21.21
CA PHE A 83 -17.12 -14.02 -19.85
C PHE A 83 -17.93 -15.31 -19.92
N ASP A 84 -17.43 -16.38 -19.30
CA ASP A 84 -18.31 -17.42 -18.76
C ASP A 84 -19.03 -16.79 -17.58
N VAL A 85 -20.28 -16.43 -17.84
CA VAL A 85 -21.20 -15.72 -16.95
C VAL A 85 -21.78 -16.73 -15.94
N ASP A 86 -21.41 -16.58 -14.67
CA ASP A 86 -22.38 -16.68 -13.57
C ASP A 86 -22.68 -15.23 -13.15
N ASP A 87 -23.75 -14.69 -13.75
CA ASP A 87 -24.28 -13.34 -13.52
C ASP A 87 -24.97 -13.29 -12.15
N GLU A 88 -24.37 -12.55 -11.22
CA GLU A 88 -25.17 -11.62 -10.41
C GLU A 88 -24.63 -10.21 -10.67
N GLU A 89 -25.39 -9.46 -11.48
CA GLU A 89 -25.19 -8.03 -11.71
C GLU A 89 -25.16 -7.28 -10.37
N VAL A 90 -23.99 -6.76 -10.01
CA VAL A 90 -23.89 -5.58 -9.16
C VAL A 90 -23.22 -4.50 -10.00
N ALA A 91 -24.03 -3.63 -10.59
CA ALA A 91 -23.56 -2.38 -11.14
C ALA A 91 -22.99 -1.54 -9.99
N VAL A 92 -21.67 -1.58 -9.79
CA VAL A 92 -20.96 -0.61 -8.94
C VAL A 92 -20.11 0.26 -9.85
N SER A 93 -20.38 1.55 -9.79
CA SER A 93 -19.60 2.61 -10.41
C SER A 93 -18.25 2.74 -9.68
N ASP A 94 -17.31 1.85 -9.98
CA ASP A 94 -16.01 1.76 -9.30
C ASP A 94 -15.02 2.91 -9.63
N GLU A 95 -15.35 3.85 -10.51
CA GLU A 95 -14.42 4.95 -10.86
C GLU A 95 -14.44 6.12 -9.86
N ASP A 96 -15.50 6.27 -9.06
CA ASP A 96 -15.63 7.39 -8.09
C ASP A 96 -15.51 6.95 -6.60
N GLU A 97 -15.81 5.70 -6.24
CA GLU A 97 -15.77 5.25 -4.83
C GLU A 97 -14.34 5.18 -4.24
N PHE A 98 -13.32 4.84 -5.04
CA PHE A 98 -11.95 4.64 -4.54
C PHE A 98 -11.20 5.95 -4.21
N ILE A 99 -11.62 7.07 -4.82
CA ILE A 99 -11.04 8.40 -4.58
C ILE A 99 -11.68 9.05 -3.35
N ASP A 100 -12.95 8.77 -3.07
CA ASP A 100 -13.71 9.30 -1.93
C ASP A 100 -13.27 8.70 -0.58
N ASP A 101 -12.85 7.43 -0.53
CA ASP A 101 -12.39 6.80 0.71
C ASP A 101 -11.11 7.46 1.29
N MET A 102 -10.25 7.98 0.41
CA MET A 102 -9.05 8.75 0.79
C MET A 102 -9.41 10.13 1.36
N ASP A 103 -10.44 10.77 0.81
CA ASP A 103 -10.90 12.08 1.30
C ASP A 103 -11.62 11.90 2.67
N ASN A 104 -12.40 10.83 2.84
CA ASN A 104 -12.97 10.44 4.14
C ASN A 104 -11.90 10.14 5.22
N MET A 105 -10.80 9.47 4.87
CA MET A 105 -9.69 9.21 5.79
C MET A 105 -8.98 10.50 6.23
N LEU A 106 -8.80 11.45 5.31
CA LEU A 106 -8.21 12.75 5.59
C LEU A 106 -9.15 13.65 6.41
N ASP A 107 -10.45 13.58 6.16
CA ASP A 107 -11.49 14.29 6.91
C ASP A 107 -11.65 13.72 8.34
N ASP A 108 -11.49 12.41 8.55
CA ASP A 108 -11.47 11.79 9.87
C ASP A 108 -10.25 12.22 10.71
N ILE A 109 -9.08 12.40 10.06
CA ILE A 109 -7.88 12.98 10.68
C ILE A 109 -8.15 14.44 11.12
N LEU A 110 -8.90 15.19 10.32
CA LEU A 110 -9.33 16.55 10.62
C LEU A 110 -10.35 16.59 11.78
N ALA A 111 -11.34 15.70 11.78
CA ALA A 111 -12.43 15.66 12.76
C ALA A 111 -11.97 15.24 14.17
N GLY A 112 -10.98 14.35 14.29
CA GLY A 112 -10.42 13.91 15.58
C GLY A 112 -9.72 15.00 16.40
N THR A 113 -9.53 16.21 15.84
CA THR A 113 -8.92 17.36 16.52
C THR A 113 -9.86 18.55 16.72
N ASN A 114 -11.03 18.57 16.08
CA ASN A 114 -12.09 19.53 16.38
C ASN A 114 -12.95 18.97 17.52
N VAL A 115 -12.38 18.93 18.73
CA VAL A 115 -13.23 19.06 19.92
C VAL A 115 -13.69 20.50 19.90
N ASP A 116 -14.87 20.75 19.32
CA ASP A 116 -15.62 21.97 19.58
C ASP A 116 -15.73 22.09 21.09
N VAL A 117 -14.91 22.95 21.69
CA VAL A 117 -15.11 23.40 23.06
C VAL A 117 -16.42 24.19 23.01
N PRO A 118 -17.54 23.68 23.56
CA PRO A 118 -18.74 24.47 23.62
C PRO A 118 -18.41 25.63 24.56
N GLN A 119 -18.51 26.86 24.07
CA GLN A 119 -18.61 28.03 24.91
C GLN A 119 -19.88 27.90 25.76
N SER A 120 -19.80 27.17 26.87
CA SER A 120 -20.82 27.18 27.91
C SER A 120 -20.14 27.56 29.22
N SER A 121 -20.57 28.70 29.73
CA SER A 121 -20.18 29.31 30.99
C SER A 121 -20.55 28.41 32.17
N THR A 122 -19.66 27.48 32.55
CA THR A 122 -19.73 26.79 33.83
C THR A 122 -18.31 26.42 34.30
N PRO A 123 -17.94 26.64 35.58
CA PRO A 123 -16.57 26.38 36.04
C PRO A 123 -16.33 24.87 36.14
N LEU A 124 -15.32 24.34 35.43
CA LEU A 124 -14.84 22.97 35.61
C LEU A 124 -14.16 22.80 36.99
N PRO A 125 -14.34 21.65 37.67
CA PRO A 125 -13.43 21.25 38.73
C PRO A 125 -12.09 20.79 38.15
N SER A 126 -11.07 21.00 38.98
CA SER A 126 -9.63 20.77 38.79
C SER A 126 -9.23 19.55 37.96
N ARG A 127 -8.32 19.82 37.02
CA ARG A 127 -7.68 18.94 36.07
C ARG A 127 -6.47 18.26 36.73
N ASP A 128 -6.62 17.01 37.16
CA ASP A 128 -5.48 16.17 37.54
C ASP A 128 -4.92 15.44 36.31
N SER A 129 -3.68 15.83 35.98
CA SER A 129 -2.59 15.09 35.31
C SER A 129 -2.95 13.89 34.43
N PHE A 130 -3.07 14.11 33.12
CA PHE A 130 -2.74 13.10 32.11
C PHE A 130 -1.24 13.20 31.79
N PRO A 131 -0.49 12.08 31.72
CA PRO A 131 0.92 12.09 31.34
C PRO A 131 1.11 12.52 29.88
N GLU A 132 2.16 13.32 29.68
CA GLU A 132 2.83 13.81 28.46
C GLU A 132 2.22 13.47 27.08
N ALA A 133 1.92 14.54 26.34
CA ALA A 133 1.54 14.52 24.94
C ALA A 133 2.51 13.69 24.09
N LEU A 134 1.94 12.87 23.20
CA LEU A 134 2.61 12.22 22.07
C LEU A 134 3.56 13.20 21.35
N PRO A 135 4.65 12.77 20.68
CA PRO A 135 5.53 13.70 19.98
C PRO A 135 4.76 14.43 18.85
N VAL A 136 4.27 15.62 19.19
CA VAL A 136 3.33 16.47 18.44
C VAL A 136 3.93 17.02 17.13
N SER A 137 5.25 16.97 16.93
CA SER A 137 5.89 17.77 15.86
C SER A 137 5.74 17.24 14.42
N SER A 138 5.45 15.94 14.22
CA SER A 138 5.46 15.33 12.88
C SER A 138 4.08 15.11 12.27
N PHE A 139 3.02 15.23 13.06
CA PHE A 139 1.64 15.06 12.60
C PHE A 139 0.99 16.43 12.36
N ASP A 140 1.36 17.44 13.15
CA ASP A 140 0.84 18.80 13.02
C ASP A 140 1.12 19.43 11.65
N TRP A 141 2.33 19.27 11.11
CA TRP A 141 2.64 19.80 9.77
C TRP A 141 1.89 19.06 8.65
N LEU A 142 1.59 17.78 8.83
CA LEU A 142 0.72 17.05 7.90
C LEU A 142 -0.72 17.56 7.97
N LEU A 143 -1.18 17.89 9.17
CA LEU A 143 -2.50 18.48 9.38
C LEU A 143 -2.58 19.88 8.77
N GLU A 144 -1.52 20.66 8.84
CA GLU A 144 -1.38 21.93 8.11
C GLU A 144 -1.45 21.72 6.60
N ASP A 145 -0.69 20.76 6.05
CA ASP A 145 -0.72 20.41 4.62
C ASP A 145 -2.08 19.83 4.18
N ALA A 146 -2.82 19.16 5.08
CA ALA A 146 -4.18 18.69 4.83
C ALA A 146 -5.18 19.83 4.73
N ARG A 147 -5.00 20.88 5.53
CA ARG A 147 -5.84 22.08 5.55
C ARG A 147 -5.47 23.09 4.47
N CYS A 148 -4.25 23.01 3.94
CA CYS A 148 -3.76 23.92 2.91
C CYS A 148 -4.35 23.53 1.54
N PRO A 149 -5.12 24.40 0.87
CA PRO A 149 -5.51 24.19 -0.52
C PRO A 149 -4.29 24.03 -1.42
N LEU A 150 -4.40 23.24 -2.49
CA LEU A 150 -3.28 23.04 -3.41
C LEU A 150 -2.76 24.37 -4.00
N PHE A 151 -3.66 25.29 -4.31
CA PHE A 151 -3.39 26.67 -4.73
C PHE A 151 -4.58 27.55 -4.33
N GLY A 152 -4.43 28.87 -4.41
CA GLY A 152 -5.49 29.83 -4.06
C GLY A 152 -6.80 29.57 -4.82
N GLY A 153 -7.87 29.27 -4.10
CA GLY A 153 -9.20 28.98 -4.67
C GLY A 153 -9.44 27.53 -5.10
N CYS A 154 -8.48 26.61 -4.89
CA CYS A 154 -8.71 25.18 -5.10
C CYS A 154 -9.63 24.61 -4.02
N THR A 155 -10.84 24.19 -4.39
CA THR A 155 -11.80 23.57 -3.46
C THR A 155 -11.77 22.05 -3.50
N LYS A 156 -11.22 21.45 -4.56
CA LYS A 156 -11.24 20.00 -4.78
C LYS A 156 -10.07 19.26 -4.15
N PHE A 157 -8.90 19.90 -4.03
CA PHE A 157 -7.70 19.25 -3.52
C PHE A 157 -6.96 20.14 -2.52
N SER A 158 -6.66 19.56 -1.36
CA SER A 158 -5.59 20.04 -0.48
C SER A 158 -4.22 19.63 -1.00
N LYS A 159 -3.17 20.27 -0.49
CA LYS A 159 -1.77 19.90 -0.76
C LYS A 159 -1.52 18.43 -0.41
N LEU A 160 -1.94 17.99 0.77
CA LEU A 160 -1.75 16.59 1.19
C LEU A 160 -2.50 15.60 0.29
N SER A 161 -3.80 15.81 0.06
CA SER A 161 -4.62 14.89 -0.75
C SER A 161 -4.07 14.75 -2.18
N PHE A 162 -3.64 15.86 -2.80
CA PHE A 162 -3.06 15.83 -4.13
C PHE A 162 -1.76 15.03 -4.18
N ILE A 163 -0.84 15.25 -3.23
CA ILE A 163 0.45 14.56 -3.24
C ILE A 163 0.27 13.07 -2.95
N VAL A 164 -0.62 12.69 -2.03
CA VAL A 164 -0.91 11.27 -1.75
C VAL A 164 -1.52 10.58 -2.97
N LYS A 165 -2.51 11.20 -3.63
CA LYS A 165 -3.10 10.66 -4.87
C LYS A 165 -2.04 10.51 -5.97
N LEU A 166 -1.12 11.48 -6.10
CA LEU A 166 -0.03 11.41 -7.08
C LEU A 166 0.98 10.28 -6.78
N LEU A 167 1.36 10.09 -5.50
CA LEU A 167 2.20 8.98 -5.08
C LEU A 167 1.52 7.62 -5.32
N HIS A 168 0.21 7.54 -5.10
CA HIS A 168 -0.56 6.34 -5.37
C HIS A 168 -0.57 5.98 -6.87
N ILE A 169 -0.83 6.96 -7.75
CA ILE A 169 -0.74 6.79 -9.20
C ILE A 169 0.65 6.31 -9.62
N LYS A 170 1.72 6.88 -9.02
CA LYS A 170 3.10 6.44 -9.30
C LYS A 170 3.30 4.96 -8.97
N ILE A 171 2.78 4.50 -7.84
CA ILE A 171 2.90 3.11 -7.39
C ILE A 171 2.12 2.18 -8.31
N LEU A 172 0.84 2.47 -8.56
CA LEU A 172 -0.01 1.66 -9.44
C LEU A 172 0.50 1.62 -10.88
N GLY A 173 0.93 2.77 -11.40
CA GLY A 173 1.45 2.91 -12.75
C GLY A 173 2.89 2.42 -12.92
N GLY A 174 3.57 2.00 -11.84
CA GLY A 174 4.96 1.54 -11.90
C GLY A 174 5.95 2.61 -12.38
N TRP A 175 5.66 3.89 -12.13
CA TRP A 175 6.46 5.00 -12.65
C TRP A 175 7.86 5.03 -12.03
N SER A 176 8.87 5.31 -12.85
CA SER A 176 10.23 5.57 -12.36
C SER A 176 10.29 6.86 -11.52
N ILE A 177 11.31 7.00 -10.67
CA ILE A 177 11.56 8.26 -9.93
C ILE A 177 11.76 9.42 -10.90
N LYS A 178 12.57 9.20 -11.94
CA LYS A 178 12.84 10.21 -12.98
C LYS A 178 11.57 10.70 -13.68
N SER A 179 10.67 9.78 -14.07
CA SER A 179 9.41 10.17 -14.73
C SER A 179 8.48 10.93 -13.78
N PHE A 180 8.47 10.59 -12.50
CA PHE A 180 7.72 11.32 -11.48
C PHE A 180 8.24 12.75 -11.30
N ASP A 181 9.56 12.91 -11.19
CA ASP A 181 10.19 14.23 -11.07
C ASP A 181 9.96 15.08 -12.32
N MET A 182 10.01 14.48 -13.52
CA MET A 182 9.68 15.17 -14.77
C MET A 182 8.23 15.67 -14.77
N LEU A 183 7.29 14.87 -14.26
CA LEU A 183 5.89 15.29 -14.14
C LEU A 183 5.73 16.43 -13.11
N LEU A 184 6.36 16.33 -11.94
CA LEU A 184 6.31 17.39 -10.93
C LEU A 184 6.83 18.71 -11.48
N ASN A 185 7.94 18.69 -12.22
CA ASN A 185 8.49 19.88 -12.86
C ASN A 185 7.52 20.49 -13.90
N LEU A 186 6.83 19.65 -14.67
CA LEU A 186 5.81 20.11 -15.61
C LEU A 186 4.61 20.75 -14.88
N LEU A 187 4.10 20.07 -13.85
CA LEU A 187 2.98 20.58 -13.05
C LEU A 187 3.32 21.91 -12.39
N LYS A 188 4.53 22.05 -11.83
CA LYS A 188 4.98 23.31 -11.24
C LYS A 188 5.14 24.43 -12.27
N SER A 189 5.52 24.10 -13.49
CA SER A 189 5.61 25.07 -14.60
C SER A 189 4.22 25.52 -15.07
N ALA A 190 3.24 24.62 -15.07
CA ALA A 190 1.86 24.92 -15.46
C ALA A 190 1.06 25.63 -14.35
N PHE A 191 1.34 25.30 -13.08
CA PHE A 191 0.66 25.80 -11.90
C PHE A 191 1.68 26.37 -10.89
N PRO A 192 2.24 27.56 -11.16
CA PRO A 192 3.31 28.12 -10.32
C PRO A 192 2.85 28.49 -8.91
N ASP A 193 1.55 28.77 -8.73
CA ASP A 193 0.93 29.08 -7.44
C ASP A 193 0.55 27.83 -6.63
N ALA A 194 0.81 26.63 -7.17
CA ALA A 194 0.52 25.38 -6.49
C ALA A 194 1.67 24.94 -5.56
N GLU A 195 1.32 24.55 -4.33
CA GLU A 195 2.24 24.07 -3.30
C GLU A 195 2.65 22.61 -3.56
N LEU A 196 3.38 22.39 -4.65
CA LEU A 196 3.84 21.06 -5.08
C LEU A 196 5.26 20.74 -4.57
N PRO A 197 5.55 19.45 -4.28
CA PRO A 197 6.89 19.01 -3.91
C PRO A 197 7.87 19.21 -5.07
N LEU A 198 9.15 19.46 -4.76
CA LEU A 198 10.19 19.70 -5.78
C LEU A 198 10.65 18.39 -6.43
N SER A 199 10.48 17.27 -5.75
CA SER A 199 10.95 15.95 -6.16
C SER A 199 10.11 14.84 -5.54
N TYR A 200 10.30 13.61 -6.02
CA TYR A 200 9.80 12.40 -5.39
C TYR A 200 10.29 12.24 -3.94
N GLU A 201 11.53 12.61 -3.64
CA GLU A 201 12.07 12.53 -2.28
C GLU A 201 11.37 13.51 -1.35
N ASP A 202 11.05 14.71 -1.84
CA ASP A 202 10.25 15.69 -1.09
C ASP A 202 8.80 15.24 -0.94
N ALA A 203 8.19 14.66 -1.99
CA ALA A 203 6.85 14.07 -1.88
C ALA A 203 6.83 12.94 -0.83
N ARG A 204 7.87 12.10 -0.80
CA ARG A 204 8.08 11.05 0.22
C ARG A 204 8.31 11.58 1.62
N SER A 205 8.61 12.86 1.80
CA SER A 205 8.70 13.44 3.14
C SER A 205 7.38 13.32 3.91
N LEU A 206 6.23 13.30 3.20
CA LEU A 206 4.90 13.03 3.76
C LEU A 206 4.81 11.64 4.40
N GLU A 207 5.45 10.63 3.81
CA GLU A 207 5.51 9.29 4.41
C GLU A 207 6.20 9.31 5.79
N ARG A 208 7.17 10.22 5.99
CA ARG A 208 7.84 10.40 7.29
C ARG A 208 6.88 10.97 8.34
N GLY A 209 5.95 11.83 7.91
CA GLY A 209 4.90 12.41 8.73
C GLY A 209 3.83 11.39 9.12
N LEU A 210 3.41 10.54 8.19
CA LEU A 210 2.33 9.56 8.37
C LEU A 210 2.73 8.42 9.32
N GLY A 211 3.99 8.42 9.78
CA GLY A 211 4.50 7.47 10.74
C GLY A 211 4.65 6.07 10.17
N PHE A 212 4.92 5.94 8.86
CA PHE A 212 5.36 4.67 8.24
C PHE A 212 6.80 4.26 8.63
N LYS A 213 7.28 4.76 9.77
CA LYS A 213 8.59 4.40 10.31
C LYS A 213 8.53 2.96 10.81
N TYR A 214 9.55 2.20 10.47
CA TYR A 214 9.75 0.86 11.00
C TYR A 214 11.15 0.76 11.61
N ASN A 215 11.25 -0.05 12.64
CA ASN A 215 12.50 -0.38 13.30
C ASN A 215 13.20 -1.47 12.49
N LYS A 216 14.50 -1.28 12.24
CA LYS A 216 15.36 -2.31 11.63
C LYS A 216 16.05 -3.06 12.74
N ILE A 217 15.72 -4.33 12.89
CA ILE A 217 16.33 -5.21 13.89
C ILE A 217 17.15 -6.25 13.14
N HIS A 218 18.43 -6.40 13.48
CA HIS A 218 19.28 -7.39 12.80
C HIS A 218 18.98 -8.77 13.38
N ALA A 219 18.99 -9.80 12.54
CA ALA A 219 18.77 -11.18 12.95
C ALA A 219 20.00 -12.04 12.66
N CYS A 220 20.17 -13.10 13.45
CA CYS A 220 21.16 -14.13 13.19
C CYS A 220 20.92 -14.77 11.79
N PRO A 221 21.95 -15.05 10.98
CA PRO A 221 21.76 -15.74 9.70
C PRO A 221 21.12 -17.13 9.85
N ASN A 222 21.29 -17.77 11.02
CA ASN A 222 20.70 -19.06 11.37
C ASN A 222 19.50 -18.91 12.32
N ASP A 223 18.87 -17.74 12.37
CA ASP A 223 17.59 -17.50 13.07
C ASP A 223 17.62 -17.68 14.60
N CYS A 224 18.80 -17.91 15.21
CA CYS A 224 18.89 -18.22 16.63
C CYS A 224 18.54 -17.06 17.58
N ILE A 225 18.80 -15.81 17.17
CA ILE A 225 18.54 -14.60 17.98
C ILE A 225 18.24 -13.40 17.10
N LEU A 226 17.56 -12.41 17.69
CA LEU A 226 17.61 -11.02 17.23
C LEU A 226 18.74 -10.28 17.97
N TYR A 227 19.49 -9.46 17.24
CA TYR A 227 20.43 -8.49 17.83
C TYR A 227 19.64 -7.30 18.36
N TRP A 228 18.90 -7.56 19.45
CA TRP A 228 17.92 -6.68 20.06
C TRP A 228 18.03 -6.79 21.59
N LYS A 229 17.71 -5.71 22.31
CA LYS A 229 17.90 -5.57 23.77
C LYS A 229 19.30 -6.03 24.20
N GLU A 230 19.40 -7.07 25.01
CA GLU A 230 20.66 -7.64 25.54
C GLU A 230 21.68 -8.06 24.47
N TYR A 231 21.24 -8.33 23.24
CA TYR A 231 22.13 -8.71 22.13
C TYR A 231 22.41 -7.57 21.14
N SER A 232 21.97 -6.32 21.41
CA SER A 232 22.05 -5.20 20.46
C SER A 232 23.49 -4.89 20.01
N GLU A 233 24.43 -4.97 20.95
CA GLU A 233 25.84 -4.62 20.75
C GLU A 233 26.71 -5.79 20.27
N LEU A 234 26.14 -6.99 20.14
CA LEU A 234 26.90 -8.14 19.68
C LEU A 234 27.16 -8.08 18.18
N ASN A 235 28.36 -8.51 17.80
CA ASN A 235 28.80 -8.67 16.41
C ASN A 235 28.74 -10.11 15.93
N SER A 236 28.54 -11.07 16.84
CA SER A 236 28.40 -12.49 16.54
C SER A 236 27.34 -13.13 17.44
N CYS A 237 26.69 -14.17 16.91
CA CYS A 237 25.64 -14.88 17.61
C CYS A 237 26.23 -15.66 18.80
N PRO A 238 25.69 -15.53 20.03
CA PRO A 238 26.19 -16.26 21.19
C PRO A 238 25.97 -17.78 21.06
N ILE A 239 24.95 -18.21 20.30
CA ILE A 239 24.56 -19.62 20.12
C ILE A 239 25.38 -20.29 19.01
N CYS A 240 25.23 -19.84 17.76
CA CYS A 240 25.88 -20.48 16.61
C CYS A 240 27.23 -19.86 16.20
N LYS A 241 27.69 -18.80 16.90
CA LYS A 241 28.93 -18.06 16.63
C LYS A 241 29.01 -17.39 15.25
N ALA A 242 27.95 -17.44 14.45
CA ALA A 242 27.90 -16.76 13.16
C ALA A 242 28.01 -15.24 13.30
N SER A 243 28.68 -14.61 12.33
CA SER A 243 28.78 -13.15 12.26
C SER A 243 27.41 -12.51 12.02
N ARG A 244 27.18 -11.35 12.64
CA ARG A 244 26.06 -10.44 12.32
C ARG A 244 26.20 -9.86 10.90
N TRP A 245 27.45 -9.70 10.46
CA TRP A 245 27.83 -8.92 9.30
C TRP A 245 28.34 -9.78 8.15
N MET A 246 28.03 -9.35 6.92
CA MET A 246 28.60 -9.87 5.68
C MET A 246 29.17 -8.74 4.82
N SER A 247 30.19 -9.07 4.04
CA SER A 247 30.76 -8.15 3.04
C SER A 247 30.01 -8.27 1.72
N THR A 248 29.76 -7.13 1.08
CA THR A 248 29.25 -7.08 -0.30
C THR A 248 30.28 -7.63 -1.29
N THR A 249 29.84 -8.10 -2.46
CA THR A 249 30.69 -8.70 -3.51
C THR A 249 31.85 -7.82 -3.97
N ASN A 250 31.76 -6.50 -3.77
CA ASN A 250 32.81 -5.54 -4.12
C ASN A 250 33.71 -5.18 -2.91
N GLY A 251 33.56 -5.84 -1.77
CA GLY A 251 34.36 -5.68 -0.54
C GLY A 251 34.23 -4.31 0.15
N THR A 252 33.40 -3.41 -0.38
CA THR A 252 33.37 -1.99 -0.04
C THR A 252 32.39 -1.65 1.08
N GLN A 253 31.39 -2.50 1.31
CA GLN A 253 30.36 -2.27 2.31
C GLN A 253 30.07 -3.51 3.14
N VAL A 254 30.05 -3.33 4.46
CA VAL A 254 29.65 -4.34 5.45
C VAL A 254 28.18 -4.12 5.79
N ILE A 255 27.34 -5.13 5.59
CA ILE A 255 25.90 -5.09 5.82
C ILE A 255 25.47 -6.23 6.75
N PRO A 256 24.36 -6.10 7.48
CA PRO A 256 23.82 -7.21 8.26
C PRO A 256 23.31 -8.33 7.36
N HIS A 257 23.45 -9.58 7.82
CA HIS A 257 22.98 -10.75 7.08
C HIS A 257 21.45 -10.78 6.90
N LYS A 258 20.70 -10.52 7.98
CA LYS A 258 19.24 -10.51 8.00
C LYS A 258 18.76 -9.28 8.76
N VAL A 259 17.70 -8.65 8.25
CA VAL A 259 17.06 -7.49 8.87
C VAL A 259 15.55 -7.74 8.95
N LEU A 260 15.07 -7.92 10.17
CA LEU A 260 13.66 -7.86 10.52
C LEU A 260 13.20 -6.40 10.45
N ARG A 261 12.06 -6.15 9.79
CA ARG A 261 11.38 -4.85 9.84
C ARG A 261 10.23 -4.96 10.83
N HIS A 262 10.29 -4.18 11.91
CA HIS A 262 9.24 -4.13 12.93
C HIS A 262 8.47 -2.83 12.82
N PHE A 263 7.15 -2.93 12.73
CA PHE A 263 6.23 -1.80 12.63
C PHE A 263 5.52 -1.64 13.97
N PRO A 264 5.80 -0.58 14.76
CA PRO A 264 5.24 -0.41 16.08
C PRO A 264 3.71 -0.46 16.09
N LEU A 265 3.15 -1.27 16.99
CA LEU A 265 1.71 -1.49 17.05
C LEU A 265 0.96 -0.34 17.74
N LYS A 266 1.49 0.16 18.86
CA LYS A 266 0.81 1.16 19.70
C LYS A 266 0.30 2.39 18.96
N PRO A 267 1.12 3.12 18.16
CA PRO A 267 0.64 4.31 17.47
C PRO A 267 -0.44 4.00 16.44
N ARG A 268 -0.48 2.78 15.89
CA ARG A 268 -1.50 2.37 14.93
C ARG A 268 -2.83 2.07 15.62
N LEU A 269 -2.79 1.41 16.78
CA LEU A 269 -3.98 1.22 17.61
C LEU A 269 -4.57 2.54 18.10
N GLN A 270 -3.72 3.47 18.55
CA GLN A 270 -4.17 4.80 18.98
C GLN A 270 -4.93 5.53 17.87
N ARG A 271 -4.49 5.42 16.61
CA ARG A 271 -5.16 6.05 15.46
C ARG A 271 -6.58 5.52 15.23
N LEU A 272 -6.84 4.23 15.49
CA LEU A 272 -8.19 3.67 15.36
C LEU A 272 -9.19 4.33 16.32
N PHE A 273 -8.70 4.91 17.42
CA PHE A 273 -9.53 5.62 18.39
C PHE A 273 -9.60 7.15 18.19
N LEU A 274 -8.88 7.70 17.19
CA LEU A 274 -8.92 9.13 16.87
C LEU A 274 -10.17 9.51 16.07
N SER A 275 -10.63 8.64 15.16
CA SER A 275 -11.89 8.84 14.43
C SER A 275 -13.06 8.40 15.31
N THR A 276 -14.05 9.29 15.49
CA THR A 276 -15.26 8.97 16.27
C THR A 276 -16.04 7.80 15.66
N LYS A 277 -16.06 7.70 14.32
CA LYS A 277 -16.68 6.61 13.56
C LYS A 277 -15.96 5.30 13.82
N ILE A 278 -14.65 5.24 13.59
CA ILE A 278 -13.87 4.00 13.77
C ILE A 278 -13.83 3.60 15.26
N ALA A 279 -13.71 4.56 16.18
CA ALA A 279 -13.76 4.29 17.62
C ALA A 279 -15.07 3.63 18.05
N ALA A 280 -16.20 4.02 17.45
CA ALA A 280 -17.49 3.37 17.70
C ALA A 280 -17.52 1.94 17.13
N GLU A 281 -16.96 1.72 15.94
CA GLU A 281 -16.85 0.38 15.35
C GLU A 281 -15.89 -0.52 16.15
N MET A 282 -14.84 0.03 16.78
CA MET A 282 -13.94 -0.71 17.68
C MET A 282 -14.62 -1.17 18.99
N ARG A 283 -15.84 -0.72 19.28
CA ARG A 283 -16.66 -1.21 20.41
C ARG A 283 -17.85 -2.04 19.96
N TRP A 284 -18.01 -2.25 18.65
CA TRP A 284 -19.15 -2.95 18.05
C TRP A 284 -19.36 -4.34 18.64
N HIS A 285 -18.27 -5.10 18.81
CA HIS A 285 -18.29 -6.48 19.31
C HIS A 285 -19.00 -6.63 20.67
N LYS A 286 -19.12 -5.56 21.46
CA LYS A 286 -19.79 -5.58 22.77
C LYS A 286 -21.07 -4.75 22.81
N GLU A 287 -21.08 -3.59 22.14
CA GLU A 287 -22.19 -2.63 22.23
C GLU A 287 -23.33 -2.93 21.24
N LYS A 288 -23.01 -3.52 20.08
CA LYS A 288 -23.95 -3.65 18.96
C LYS A 288 -24.08 -5.07 18.41
N GLN A 289 -23.21 -5.98 18.84
CA GLN A 289 -23.28 -7.37 18.39
C GLN A 289 -24.60 -8.01 18.83
N VAL A 290 -25.31 -8.60 17.88
CA VAL A 290 -26.46 -9.47 18.15
C VAL A 290 -25.94 -10.88 18.38
N THR A 291 -26.13 -11.41 19.58
CA THR A 291 -25.76 -12.78 19.92
C THR A 291 -26.88 -13.75 19.53
N ASP A 292 -26.51 -14.81 18.83
CA ASP A 292 -27.40 -15.91 18.44
C ASP A 292 -26.66 -17.23 18.69
N ASP A 293 -27.14 -18.03 19.63
CA ASP A 293 -26.46 -19.26 20.05
C ASP A 293 -26.40 -20.33 18.96
N ASN A 294 -27.17 -20.17 17.87
CA ASN A 294 -27.18 -21.12 16.76
C ASN A 294 -26.17 -20.80 15.65
N PHE A 295 -25.62 -19.57 15.60
CA PHE A 295 -24.78 -19.11 14.49
C PHE A 295 -23.54 -18.37 14.97
N LEU A 296 -22.38 -18.77 14.47
CA LEU A 296 -21.13 -18.02 14.64
C LEU A 296 -21.03 -16.98 13.51
N ARG A 297 -21.09 -15.69 13.86
CA ARG A 297 -21.06 -14.58 12.90
C ARG A 297 -19.77 -13.76 13.01
N HIS A 298 -19.10 -13.85 14.15
CA HIS A 298 -17.92 -13.07 14.49
C HIS A 298 -16.99 -13.86 15.42
N PRO A 299 -15.66 -13.62 15.45
CA PRO A 299 -14.75 -14.29 16.39
C PRO A 299 -15.17 -14.19 17.87
N ALA A 300 -15.90 -13.14 18.24
CA ALA A 300 -16.47 -12.98 19.58
C ALA A 300 -17.52 -14.05 19.95
N ASP A 301 -18.14 -14.71 18.98
CA ASP A 301 -19.07 -15.82 19.22
C ASP A 301 -18.34 -17.13 19.59
N SER A 302 -17.02 -17.19 19.35
CA SER A 302 -16.23 -18.40 19.58
C SER A 302 -16.12 -18.75 21.07
N LYS A 303 -16.02 -20.06 21.34
CA LYS A 303 -15.78 -20.56 22.71
C LYS A 303 -14.49 -20.01 23.31
N SER A 304 -13.45 -19.84 22.48
CA SER A 304 -12.16 -19.30 22.93
C SER A 304 -12.28 -17.86 23.43
N TRP A 305 -13.05 -17.02 22.74
CA TRP A 305 -13.30 -15.65 23.18
C TRP A 305 -14.12 -15.61 24.46
N LYS A 306 -15.21 -16.37 24.53
CA LYS A 306 -16.06 -16.45 25.73
C LYS A 306 -15.28 -16.95 26.95
N ALA A 307 -14.49 -18.01 26.80
CA ALA A 307 -13.63 -18.53 27.86
C ALA A 307 -12.55 -17.52 28.32
N PHE A 308 -12.00 -16.74 27.38
CA PHE A 308 -11.07 -15.66 27.71
C PHE A 308 -11.75 -14.55 28.53
N ASP A 309 -12.96 -14.16 28.13
CA ASP A 309 -13.74 -13.13 28.82
C ASP A 309 -14.14 -13.56 30.24
N GLU A 310 -14.46 -14.85 30.44
CA GLU A 310 -14.70 -15.44 31.76
C GLU A 310 -13.43 -15.39 32.64
N ALA A 311 -12.27 -15.77 32.07
CA ALA A 311 -11.00 -15.77 32.79
C ALA A 311 -10.47 -14.36 33.10
N HIS A 312 -10.76 -13.39 32.23
CA HIS A 312 -10.26 -12.01 32.32
C HIS A 312 -11.41 -11.00 32.26
N SER A 313 -12.38 -11.15 33.17
CA SER A 313 -13.56 -10.28 33.22
C SER A 313 -13.24 -8.78 33.30
N TRP A 314 -12.17 -8.42 34.01
CA TRP A 314 -11.69 -7.02 34.07
C TRP A 314 -11.33 -6.48 32.68
N PHE A 315 -10.74 -7.30 31.82
CA PHE A 315 -10.39 -6.94 30.45
C PHE A 315 -11.64 -6.92 29.57
N ALA A 316 -12.50 -7.92 29.69
CA ALA A 316 -13.74 -7.99 28.91
C ALA A 316 -14.72 -6.85 29.24
N ASN A 317 -14.65 -6.29 30.45
CA ASN A 317 -15.54 -5.24 30.92
C ASN A 317 -15.42 -3.94 30.11
N ASP A 318 -14.22 -3.56 29.68
CA ASP A 318 -14.02 -2.39 28.84
C ASP A 318 -14.12 -2.76 27.34
N PRO A 319 -15.14 -2.28 26.61
CA PRO A 319 -15.27 -2.54 25.17
C PRO A 319 -14.13 -1.94 24.32
N ARG A 320 -13.32 -1.03 24.88
CA ARG A 320 -12.17 -0.43 24.19
C ARG A 320 -10.95 -1.33 24.17
N ASN A 321 -10.92 -2.36 25.01
CA ASN A 321 -9.82 -3.31 25.03
C ASN A 321 -9.77 -4.10 23.72
N VAL A 322 -8.62 -4.05 23.06
CA VAL A 322 -8.45 -4.56 21.69
C VAL A 322 -8.07 -6.03 21.72
N ARG A 323 -8.77 -6.84 20.92
CA ARG A 323 -8.44 -8.23 20.63
C ARG A 323 -7.94 -8.34 19.20
N LEU A 324 -6.79 -8.99 19.04
CA LEU A 324 -6.06 -9.05 17.78
C LEU A 324 -6.01 -10.48 17.27
N GLY A 325 -6.45 -10.68 16.03
CA GLY A 325 -6.08 -11.86 15.24
C GLY A 325 -4.66 -11.71 14.74
N LEU A 326 -3.86 -12.77 14.84
CA LEU A 326 -2.51 -12.82 14.28
C LEU A 326 -2.48 -13.82 13.12
N ALA A 327 -2.01 -13.38 11.97
CA ALA A 327 -1.79 -14.21 10.80
C ALA A 327 -0.36 -14.04 10.27
N SER A 328 0.23 -15.11 9.75
CA SER A 328 1.55 -15.09 9.14
C SER A 328 1.62 -16.18 8.08
N ASP A 329 2.09 -15.83 6.88
CA ASP A 329 2.35 -16.78 5.79
C ASP A 329 3.50 -16.30 4.90
N GLY A 330 4.12 -17.20 4.14
CA GLY A 330 5.20 -16.88 3.23
C GLY A 330 4.69 -16.47 1.86
N PHE A 331 5.09 -15.30 1.35
CA PHE A 331 4.74 -14.87 0.00
C PHE A 331 5.95 -14.32 -0.77
N ASN A 332 5.93 -14.43 -2.10
CA ASN A 332 6.97 -13.86 -2.96
C ASN A 332 6.56 -12.45 -3.42
N PRO A 333 7.25 -11.38 -3.01
CA PRO A 333 6.90 -10.01 -3.38
C PRO A 333 7.31 -9.68 -4.83
N PHE A 334 8.16 -10.51 -5.44
CA PHE A 334 8.55 -10.37 -6.84
C PHE A 334 7.80 -11.45 -7.62
N ASN A 335 6.89 -11.04 -8.49
CA ASN A 335 6.04 -11.89 -9.34
C ASN A 335 6.78 -13.16 -9.85
N ASN A 336 6.07 -14.26 -10.12
CA ASN A 336 6.58 -15.63 -10.34
C ASN A 336 7.70 -15.83 -11.38
N MET A 337 8.07 -14.77 -12.11
CA MET A 337 9.09 -14.72 -13.17
C MET A 337 10.51 -14.43 -12.65
N VAL A 338 10.70 -14.17 -11.34
CA VAL A 338 12.00 -13.88 -10.70
C VAL A 338 12.37 -15.00 -9.72
N LYS A 339 13.67 -15.17 -9.40
CA LYS A 339 14.17 -16.14 -8.41
C LYS A 339 13.23 -16.24 -7.20
N PRO A 340 12.86 -17.46 -6.75
CA PRO A 340 11.93 -17.62 -5.63
C PRO A 340 12.51 -16.96 -4.39
N TYR A 341 11.87 -15.88 -3.94
CA TYR A 341 12.25 -15.11 -2.77
C TYR A 341 11.01 -14.90 -1.91
N SER A 342 10.80 -15.74 -0.89
CA SER A 342 9.66 -15.57 0.01
C SER A 342 10.01 -14.70 1.21
N ILE A 343 9.15 -13.75 1.54
CA ILE A 343 9.16 -13.03 2.82
C ILE A 343 7.97 -13.46 3.66
N TRP A 344 8.07 -13.28 4.98
CA TRP A 344 7.03 -13.69 5.93
C TRP A 344 6.51 -12.47 6.70
N PRO A 345 5.43 -11.84 6.24
CA PRO A 345 4.73 -10.81 7.00
C PRO A 345 4.00 -11.43 8.20
N VAL A 346 4.04 -10.75 9.34
CA VAL A 346 3.13 -10.99 10.46
C VAL A 346 2.11 -9.86 10.46
N ILE A 347 0.85 -10.20 10.27
CA ILE A 347 -0.28 -9.27 10.15
C ILE A 347 -1.16 -9.41 11.40
N LEU A 348 -1.57 -8.27 11.94
CA LEU A 348 -2.52 -8.18 13.03
C LEU A 348 -3.83 -7.59 12.52
N VAL A 349 -4.95 -8.16 12.97
CA VAL A 349 -6.30 -7.74 12.60
C VAL A 349 -7.09 -7.42 13.88
N PRO A 350 -7.64 -6.22 14.04
CA PRO A 350 -8.46 -5.87 15.20
C PRO A 350 -9.84 -6.54 15.07
N TYR A 351 -10.03 -7.66 15.76
CA TYR A 351 -11.30 -8.37 15.83
C TYR A 351 -12.35 -7.66 16.68
N ASN A 352 -12.10 -6.42 17.10
CA ASN A 352 -13.11 -5.57 17.70
C ASN A 352 -14.11 -5.03 16.67
N LEU A 353 -13.65 -4.89 15.43
CA LEU A 353 -14.42 -4.34 14.32
C LEU A 353 -15.51 -5.32 13.86
N PRO A 354 -16.62 -4.82 13.30
CA PRO A 354 -17.66 -5.68 12.76
C PRO A 354 -17.17 -6.54 11.58
N PRO A 355 -17.86 -7.65 11.26
CA PRO A 355 -17.48 -8.58 10.19
C PRO A 355 -17.21 -7.94 8.82
N TRP A 356 -17.95 -6.88 8.47
CA TRP A 356 -17.79 -6.16 7.19
C TRP A 356 -16.60 -5.20 7.15
N LEU A 357 -15.98 -4.90 8.30
CA LEU A 357 -14.79 -4.05 8.40
C LEU A 357 -13.55 -4.86 8.74
N CYS A 358 -13.61 -5.84 9.66
CA CYS A 358 -12.41 -6.48 10.20
C CYS A 358 -11.55 -7.18 9.13
N MET A 359 -12.13 -7.60 8.01
CA MET A 359 -11.40 -8.21 6.89
C MET A 359 -11.03 -7.25 5.76
N LYS A 360 -11.29 -5.94 5.90
CA LYS A 360 -10.85 -4.94 4.92
C LYS A 360 -9.35 -4.69 5.10
N ASP A 361 -8.66 -4.57 3.97
CA ASP A 361 -7.22 -4.37 3.85
C ASP A 361 -6.70 -3.18 4.67
N GLN A 362 -7.47 -2.09 4.76
CA GLN A 362 -7.12 -0.91 5.55
C GLN A 362 -6.95 -1.18 7.06
N PHE A 363 -7.53 -2.26 7.59
CA PHE A 363 -7.39 -2.64 9.01
C PHE A 363 -6.34 -3.74 9.22
N PHE A 364 -5.67 -4.20 8.16
CA PHE A 364 -4.56 -5.15 8.28
C PHE A 364 -3.30 -4.43 8.71
N MET A 365 -2.89 -4.67 9.95
CA MET A 365 -1.71 -4.07 10.55
C MET A 365 -0.52 -4.99 10.40
N THR A 366 0.28 -4.78 9.34
CA THR A 366 1.59 -5.46 9.20
C THR A 366 2.49 -5.11 10.37
N SER A 367 2.77 -6.05 11.27
CA SER A 367 3.59 -5.83 12.46
C SER A 367 5.06 -6.16 12.22
N LEU A 368 5.34 -7.20 11.44
CA LEU A 368 6.68 -7.66 11.16
C LEU A 368 6.81 -8.02 9.68
N ILE A 369 7.98 -7.79 9.10
CA ILE A 369 8.40 -8.41 7.84
C ILE A 369 9.69 -9.16 8.11
N ILE A 370 9.58 -10.49 8.17
CA ILE A 370 10.68 -11.41 8.38
C ILE A 370 11.37 -11.64 7.02
N PRO A 371 12.71 -11.48 6.94
CA PRO A 371 13.43 -11.57 5.68
C PRO A 371 13.53 -13.00 5.16
N GLY A 372 13.38 -13.13 3.84
CA GLY A 372 13.60 -14.37 3.09
C GLY A 372 15.06 -14.74 2.88
N PRO A 373 15.35 -15.82 2.11
CA PRO A 373 14.39 -16.56 1.27
C PRO A 373 13.81 -17.82 1.92
N LYS A 374 14.31 -18.22 3.09
CA LYS A 374 13.85 -19.42 3.80
C LYS A 374 12.79 -19.05 4.83
N SER A 375 11.84 -19.96 5.05
CA SER A 375 10.89 -19.85 6.16
C SER A 375 11.65 -19.83 7.49
N PRO A 376 11.21 -19.01 8.47
CA PRO A 376 11.75 -19.08 9.82
C PRO A 376 11.46 -20.44 10.49
N GLY A 377 10.52 -21.24 9.97
CA GLY A 377 10.21 -22.57 10.48
C GLY A 377 9.85 -22.53 11.97
N ASN A 378 10.54 -23.35 12.76
CA ASN A 378 10.34 -23.42 14.21
C ASN A 378 10.87 -22.18 14.95
N ASP A 379 11.74 -21.38 14.33
CA ASP A 379 12.39 -20.22 14.94
C ASP A 379 11.58 -18.92 14.74
N ILE A 380 10.29 -19.04 14.40
CA ILE A 380 9.40 -17.88 14.23
C ILE A 380 9.19 -17.12 15.55
N ASP A 381 9.28 -17.82 16.69
CA ASP A 381 9.21 -17.25 18.03
C ASP A 381 10.29 -16.19 18.28
N VAL A 382 11.51 -16.42 17.78
CA VAL A 382 12.62 -15.44 17.84
C VAL A 382 12.22 -14.13 17.15
N TYR A 383 11.53 -14.22 16.01
CA TYR A 383 11.08 -13.05 15.27
C TYR A 383 9.89 -12.35 15.89
N LEU A 384 9.03 -13.06 16.62
CA LEU A 384 7.86 -12.51 17.30
C LEU A 384 8.22 -11.72 18.57
N GLN A 385 9.45 -11.84 19.10
CA GLN A 385 9.88 -11.18 20.34
C GLN A 385 9.54 -9.68 20.42
N PRO A 386 9.80 -8.83 19.39
CA PRO A 386 9.47 -7.40 19.46
C PRO A 386 7.97 -7.13 19.51
N LEU A 387 7.17 -7.96 18.86
CA LEU A 387 5.71 -7.84 18.91
C LEU A 387 5.18 -8.31 20.28
N LEU A 388 5.66 -9.43 20.79
CA LEU A 388 5.26 -9.93 22.11
C LEU A 388 5.56 -8.91 23.22
N ASP A 389 6.71 -8.23 23.14
CA ASP A 389 7.08 -7.17 24.07
C ASP A 389 6.10 -5.99 24.05
N GLU A 390 5.69 -5.54 22.86
CA GLU A 390 4.66 -4.50 22.74
C GLU A 390 3.31 -4.97 23.27
N LEU A 391 2.92 -6.23 23.01
CA LEU A 391 1.65 -6.80 23.46
C LEU A 391 1.61 -6.97 24.98
N LEU A 392 2.72 -7.37 25.60
CA LEU A 392 2.83 -7.46 27.06
C LEU A 392 2.73 -6.09 27.72
N GLU A 393 3.39 -5.08 27.16
CA GLU A 393 3.28 -3.72 27.68
C GLU A 393 1.85 -3.16 27.52
N LEU A 394 1.20 -3.41 26.37
CA LEU A 394 -0.21 -3.05 26.16
C LEU A 394 -1.16 -3.81 27.09
N TRP A 395 -0.84 -5.04 27.45
CA TRP A 395 -1.64 -5.82 28.40
C TRP A 395 -1.57 -5.24 29.82
N GLU A 396 -0.42 -4.71 30.22
CA GLU A 396 -0.19 -4.17 31.57
C GLU A 396 -0.58 -2.69 31.70
N HIS A 397 -0.42 -1.90 30.65
CA HIS A 397 -0.50 -0.43 30.70
C HIS A 397 -1.34 0.21 29.58
N GLY A 398 -1.91 -0.60 28.68
CA GLY A 398 -2.55 -0.13 27.44
C GLY A 398 -3.96 0.41 27.59
#